data_AF-A0A0U3PHY5-F1
#
_entry.id   AF-A0A0U3PHY5-F1
#
_cell.length_a   1.000
_cell.length_b   1.000
_cell.length_c   1.000
_cell.angle_alpha   90.00
_cell.angle_beta   90.00
_cell.angle_gamma   90.00
#
_symmetry.space_group_name_H-M   'P 1'
#
loop_
_entity.id
_entity.type
_entity.pdbx_description
1 polymer ?
#
loop_
_entity_poly.entity_id
_entity_poly.type
_entity_poly.pdbx_seq_one_letter_code
_entity_poly.pdbx_strand_id
1 'polypeptide(L)'
;MLQGRELSLEDDFLGLEGCNEILNATRPDVLADIHDAYFAVGVDAVETNTCGAYWSTSPTAASTTGLKSSPGRVRRSPANAPEAAEAVDGRMRWVLGSMGPGTKLPSLGHTSYDYLKQTFALQAEGLIDGGADAY
;
A
#
# COMPACT_ATOMS: atom_id res chain seq x y z
N MET A 1 -10.94 -9.76 4.13
CA MET A 1 -10.00 -10.12 3.06
C MET A 1 -10.42 -9.46 1.76
N LEU A 2 -9.48 -8.98 0.96
CA LEU A 2 -9.76 -8.29 -0.31
C LEU A 2 -10.44 -9.21 -1.34
N GLN A 3 -10.04 -10.47 -1.41
CA GLN A 3 -10.57 -11.47 -2.35
C GLN A 3 -12.06 -11.80 -2.13
N GLY A 4 -12.63 -11.41 -0.98
CA GLY A 4 -14.06 -11.56 -0.68
C GLY A 4 -14.90 -10.34 -1.03
N ARG A 5 -14.32 -9.32 -1.66
CA ARG A 5 -15.01 -8.10 -2.08
C ARG A 5 -15.40 -8.19 -3.54
N GLU A 6 -16.60 -7.75 -3.87
CA GLU A 6 -17.06 -7.62 -5.25
C GLU A 6 -16.48 -6.33 -5.84
N LEU A 7 -15.41 -6.48 -6.60
CA LEU A 7 -14.67 -5.38 -7.25
C LEU A 7 -14.54 -5.65 -8.75
N SER A 8 -14.74 -4.62 -9.58
CA SER A 8 -14.64 -4.73 -11.03
C SER A 8 -13.22 -4.37 -11.50
N LEU A 9 -12.71 -5.11 -12.50
CA LEU A 9 -11.42 -4.81 -13.11
C LEU A 9 -11.43 -3.42 -13.77
N GLU A 10 -12.55 -3.03 -14.37
CA GLU A 10 -12.67 -1.80 -15.18
C GLU A 10 -12.77 -0.54 -14.30
N ASP A 11 -13.63 -0.55 -13.28
CA ASP A 11 -13.92 0.65 -12.48
C ASP A 11 -13.02 0.74 -11.26
N ASP A 12 -12.85 -0.36 -10.51
CA ASP A 12 -12.10 -0.34 -9.26
C ASP A 12 -10.59 -0.45 -9.50
N PHE A 13 -10.18 -1.33 -10.42
CA PHE A 13 -8.77 -1.54 -10.75
C PHE A 13 -8.27 -0.73 -11.95
N LEU A 14 -9.15 -0.02 -12.67
CA LEU A 14 -8.79 0.78 -13.86
C LEU A 14 -8.08 -0.03 -14.97
N GLY A 15 -8.45 -1.30 -15.12
CA GLY A 15 -7.82 -2.25 -16.03
C GLY A 15 -6.43 -2.74 -15.58
N LEU A 16 -5.96 -2.35 -14.39
CA LEU A 16 -4.67 -2.77 -13.84
C LEU A 16 -4.83 -4.08 -13.05
N GLU A 17 -5.02 -5.17 -13.77
CA GLU A 17 -5.20 -6.50 -13.18
C GLU A 17 -4.04 -6.86 -12.24
N GLY A 18 -4.36 -7.27 -11.01
CA GLY A 18 -3.37 -7.65 -9.99
C GLY A 18 -2.65 -6.49 -9.30
N CYS A 19 -2.93 -5.23 -9.66
CA CYS A 19 -2.38 -4.05 -8.99
C CYS A 19 -3.29 -3.62 -7.83
N ASN A 20 -3.27 -4.34 -6.72
CA ASN A 20 -4.11 -4.03 -5.56
C ASN A 20 -3.85 -2.62 -4.99
N GLU A 21 -2.64 -2.10 -5.18
CA GLU A 21 -2.22 -0.79 -4.72
C GLU A 21 -3.05 0.36 -5.35
N ILE A 22 -3.67 0.14 -6.52
CA ILE A 22 -4.56 1.14 -7.13
C ILE A 22 -5.77 1.44 -6.25
N LEU A 23 -6.20 0.47 -5.43
CA LEU A 23 -7.35 0.62 -4.54
C LEU A 23 -7.11 1.65 -3.44
N ASN A 24 -5.86 2.02 -3.14
CA ASN A 24 -5.57 3.16 -2.26
C ASN A 24 -6.15 4.47 -2.83
N ALA A 25 -6.27 4.57 -4.15
CA ALA A 25 -6.82 5.73 -4.83
C ALA A 25 -8.31 5.55 -5.18
N THR A 26 -8.69 4.38 -5.67
CA THR A 26 -10.03 4.15 -6.25
C THR A 26 -11.04 3.66 -5.22
N ARG A 27 -10.63 2.81 -4.26
CA ARG A 27 -11.50 2.19 -3.25
C ARG A 27 -10.92 2.23 -1.83
N PRO A 28 -10.59 3.44 -1.32
CA PRO A 28 -10.11 3.58 0.05
C PRO A 28 -11.12 3.11 1.09
N ASP A 29 -12.43 3.16 0.78
CA ASP A 29 -13.51 2.62 1.61
C ASP A 29 -13.35 1.12 1.87
N VAL A 30 -13.01 0.35 0.84
CA VAL A 30 -12.85 -1.12 0.96
C VAL A 30 -11.65 -1.48 1.81
N LEU A 31 -10.56 -0.74 1.65
CA LEU A 31 -9.36 -0.94 2.44
C LEU A 31 -9.60 -0.56 3.91
N ALA A 32 -10.38 0.50 4.15
CA ALA A 32 -10.77 0.93 5.50
C ALA A 32 -11.49 -0.18 6.24
N ASP A 33 -12.56 -0.70 5.64
CA ASP A 33 -13.34 -1.78 6.22
C ASP A 33 -12.49 -3.03 6.50
N ILE A 34 -11.49 -3.32 5.65
CA ILE A 34 -10.60 -4.46 5.85
C ILE A 34 -9.70 -4.23 7.06
N HIS A 35 -9.06 -3.06 7.18
CA HIS A 35 -8.22 -2.75 8.34
C HIS A 35 -9.03 -2.66 9.64
N ASP A 36 -10.22 -2.07 9.59
CA ASP A 36 -11.14 -2.02 10.74
C ASP A 36 -11.51 -3.44 11.21
N ALA A 37 -11.79 -4.35 10.27
CA ALA A 37 -12.06 -5.75 10.61
C ALA A 37 -10.85 -6.45 11.26
N TYR A 38 -9.62 -6.10 10.86
CA TYR A 38 -8.41 -6.62 11.51
C TYR A 38 -8.22 -6.03 12.91
N PHE A 39 -8.38 -4.72 13.08
CA PHE A 39 -8.32 -4.11 14.41
C PHE A 39 -9.41 -4.60 15.35
N ALA A 40 -10.62 -4.89 14.84
CA ALA A 40 -11.73 -5.41 15.62
C ALA A 40 -11.47 -6.80 16.24
N VAL A 41 -10.56 -7.60 15.65
CA VAL A 41 -10.13 -8.88 16.26
C VAL A 41 -8.97 -8.71 17.24
N GLY A 42 -8.55 -7.47 17.52
CA GLY A 42 -7.62 -7.11 18.58
C GLY A 42 -6.14 -7.17 18.20
N VAL A 43 -5.80 -7.11 16.90
CA VAL A 43 -4.41 -6.99 16.45
C VAL A 43 -3.85 -5.62 16.82
N ASP A 44 -2.55 -5.58 17.10
CA ASP A 44 -1.86 -4.33 17.42
C ASP A 44 -1.31 -3.61 16.19
N ALA A 45 -1.21 -4.30 15.05
CA ALA A 45 -0.64 -3.73 13.84
C ALA A 45 -1.34 -4.23 12.58
N VAL A 46 -1.35 -3.38 11.56
CA VAL A 46 -1.75 -3.74 10.18
C VAL A 46 -0.67 -3.28 9.20
N GLU A 47 -0.60 -3.95 8.06
CA GLU A 47 0.24 -3.52 6.94
C GLU A 47 -0.52 -2.57 6.02
N THR A 48 0.17 -1.61 5.43
CA THR A 48 -0.38 -0.80 4.33
C THR A 48 -0.57 -1.64 3.07
N ASN A 49 -1.55 -1.30 2.24
CA ASN A 49 -1.74 -1.89 0.92
C ASN A 49 -0.71 -1.36 -0.10
N THR A 50 0.58 -1.57 0.15
CA THR A 50 1.67 -0.97 -0.63
C THR A 50 2.76 -1.96 -1.04
N CYS A 51 2.56 -3.27 -0.89
CA CYS A 51 3.59 -4.27 -1.19
C CYS A 51 4.16 -4.11 -2.62
N GLY A 52 3.30 -3.90 -3.62
CA GLY A 52 3.64 -3.63 -5.00
C GLY A 52 3.79 -2.15 -5.38
N ALA A 53 3.85 -1.24 -4.41
CA ALA A 53 3.80 0.21 -4.62
C ALA A 53 5.14 0.80 -5.08
N TYR A 54 5.75 0.23 -6.11
CA TYR A 54 6.96 0.77 -6.72
C TYR A 54 7.17 0.24 -8.15
N TRP A 55 8.21 0.73 -8.81
CA TRP A 55 8.48 0.49 -10.22
C TRP A 55 8.49 -0.98 -10.63
N SER A 56 9.05 -1.86 -9.82
CA SER A 56 9.31 -3.23 -10.27
C SER A 56 8.05 -4.11 -10.36
N THR A 57 6.95 -3.68 -9.76
CA THR A 57 5.65 -4.36 -9.68
C THR A 57 4.56 -3.63 -10.44
N SER A 58 4.78 -2.37 -10.81
CA SER A 58 3.84 -1.60 -11.60
C SER A 58 3.65 -2.20 -13.00
N PRO A 59 2.42 -2.54 -13.41
CA PRO A 59 2.13 -3.05 -14.75
C PRO A 59 2.36 -2.01 -15.84
N THR A 60 2.43 -0.71 -15.51
CA THR A 60 2.67 0.39 -16.46
C THR A 60 3.56 1.50 -15.88
N ALA A 61 4.30 2.23 -16.72
CA ALA A 61 5.00 3.44 -16.27
C ALA A 61 4.02 4.51 -15.71
N ALA A 62 2.76 4.50 -16.16
CA ALA A 62 1.70 5.39 -15.69
C ALA A 62 1.20 5.05 -14.26
N SER A 63 1.20 3.77 -13.87
CA SER A 63 0.88 3.37 -12.48
C SER A 63 1.95 3.85 -11.50
N THR A 64 3.21 3.94 -11.92
CA THR A 64 4.22 4.66 -11.12
C THR A 64 4.02 6.16 -11.06
N THR A 65 3.38 6.84 -12.02
CA THR A 65 3.13 8.28 -11.89
C THR A 65 2.07 8.62 -10.84
N GLY A 66 1.07 7.77 -10.62
CA GLY A 66 0.13 7.91 -9.50
C GLY A 66 0.82 7.81 -8.13
N LEU A 67 1.87 6.98 -8.04
CA LEU A 67 2.73 6.87 -6.86
C LEU A 67 3.79 7.98 -6.77
N LYS A 68 4.40 8.40 -7.89
CA LYS A 68 5.39 9.49 -7.96
C LYS A 68 4.78 10.87 -7.68
N SER A 69 3.49 11.05 -7.96
CA SER A 69 2.76 12.31 -7.73
C SER A 69 2.03 12.35 -6.39
N SER A 70 2.10 11.29 -5.58
CA SER A 70 1.48 11.29 -4.26
C SER A 70 2.17 10.35 -3.25
N PRO A 71 3.49 10.53 -2.97
CA PRO A 71 4.09 9.95 -1.76
C PRO A 71 3.27 10.32 -0.51
N GLY A 72 2.60 11.48 -0.52
CA GLY A 72 1.70 11.94 0.55
C GLY A 72 0.28 11.37 0.59
N ARG A 73 -0.15 10.45 -0.29
CA ARG A 73 -1.48 9.79 -0.17
C ARG A 73 -1.49 8.58 0.75
N VAL A 74 -0.32 8.12 1.19
CA VAL A 74 -0.20 7.22 2.34
C VAL A 74 -0.31 8.00 3.66
N ARG A 75 -0.52 9.32 3.65
CA ARG A 75 -0.83 10.08 4.89
C ARG A 75 -1.96 9.36 5.58
N ARG A 76 -1.75 8.76 6.78
CA ARG A 76 -2.74 7.99 7.59
C ARG A 76 -4.10 8.16 6.95
N SER A 77 -4.36 7.36 5.91
CA SER A 77 -5.58 7.61 5.16
C SER A 77 -6.70 7.28 6.15
N PRO A 78 -7.90 7.85 6.02
CA PRO A 78 -9.00 7.44 6.90
C PRO A 78 -9.17 5.90 6.94
N ALA A 79 -8.70 5.20 5.91
CA ALA A 79 -8.68 3.75 5.81
C ALA A 79 -7.64 3.01 6.67
N ASN A 80 -6.62 3.71 7.18
CA ASN A 80 -5.56 3.14 8.00
C ASN A 80 -5.46 3.86 9.35
N ALA A 81 -6.49 4.62 9.73
CA ALA A 81 -6.50 5.44 10.94
C ALA A 81 -6.83 4.55 12.16
N PRO A 82 -5.84 4.12 12.96
CA PRO A 82 -6.12 3.21 14.07
C PRO A 82 -6.86 3.88 15.24
N GLU A 83 -7.02 5.20 15.22
CA GLU A 83 -7.55 6.01 16.33
C GLU A 83 -8.93 5.51 16.79
N ALA A 84 -9.76 5.03 15.87
CA ALA A 84 -11.07 4.46 16.20
C ALA A 84 -10.94 3.19 17.05
N ALA A 85 -10.00 2.30 16.72
CA ALA A 85 -9.74 1.09 17.47
C ALA A 85 -9.04 1.38 18.81
N GLU A 86 -8.08 2.31 18.82
CA GLU A 86 -7.41 2.78 20.04
C GLU A 86 -8.41 3.38 21.03
N ALA A 87 -9.40 4.14 20.53
CA ALA A 87 -10.44 4.74 21.38
C ALA A 87 -11.38 3.71 22.03
N VAL A 88 -11.50 2.49 21.46
CA VAL A 88 -12.40 1.44 21.98
C VAL A 88 -11.77 0.72 23.18
N ASP A 89 -10.49 0.38 23.12
CA ASP A 89 -9.84 -0.45 24.15
C ASP A 89 -8.58 0.16 24.80
N GLY A 90 -8.15 1.34 24.36
CA GLY A 90 -7.00 2.06 24.89
C GLY A 90 -5.64 1.47 24.53
N ARG A 91 -5.58 0.45 23.67
CA ARG A 91 -4.32 -0.16 23.23
C ARG A 91 -3.76 0.59 22.03
N MET A 92 -2.49 0.98 22.11
CA MET A 92 -1.75 1.58 21.01
C MET A 92 -1.70 0.64 19.80
N ARG A 93 -1.86 1.21 18.60
CA ARG A 93 -1.82 0.49 17.33
C ARG A 93 -0.74 1.04 16.41
N TRP A 94 -0.35 0.21 15.46
CA TRP A 94 0.73 0.49 14.52
C TRP A 94 0.30 0.23 13.07
N VAL A 95 0.81 1.06 12.17
CA VAL A 95 0.66 0.93 10.72
C VAL A 95 2.05 0.68 10.13
N LEU A 96 2.25 -0.51 9.57
CA LEU A 96 3.52 -0.95 9.02
C LEU A 96 3.49 -0.80 7.49
N GLY A 97 4.42 -0.03 6.94
CA GLY A 97 4.59 0.16 5.52
C GLY A 97 5.05 -1.11 4.83
N SER A 98 4.17 -1.76 4.06
CA SER A 98 4.53 -3.00 3.34
C SER A 98 5.36 -2.68 2.11
N MET A 99 6.58 -3.23 2.03
CA MET A 99 7.49 -3.11 0.88
C MET A 99 7.81 -4.51 0.33
N GLY A 100 7.28 -4.82 -0.85
CA GLY A 100 7.40 -6.13 -1.47
C GLY A 100 8.72 -6.36 -2.20
N PRO A 101 9.03 -7.62 -2.59
CA PRO A 101 10.28 -7.98 -3.24
C PRO A 101 10.35 -7.61 -4.72
N GLY A 102 9.19 -7.43 -5.36
CA GLY A 102 9.12 -7.01 -6.76
C GLY A 102 9.02 -8.13 -7.77
N THR A 103 8.95 -7.77 -9.05
CA THR A 103 9.00 -8.75 -10.17
C THR A 103 10.23 -8.60 -11.05
N LYS A 104 11.02 -7.51 -10.91
CA LYS A 104 12.23 -7.29 -11.72
C LYS A 104 13.48 -7.69 -10.93
N LEU A 105 14.27 -8.62 -11.49
CA LEU A 105 15.41 -9.23 -10.81
C LEU A 105 16.73 -8.82 -11.52
N PRO A 106 17.70 -8.22 -10.81
CA PRO A 106 19.00 -7.87 -11.40
C PRO A 106 19.79 -9.10 -11.84
N SER A 107 19.64 -10.21 -11.11
CA SER A 107 20.29 -11.50 -11.44
C SER A 107 19.85 -12.07 -12.78
N LEU A 108 18.67 -11.70 -13.27
CA LEU A 108 18.14 -12.07 -14.59
C LEU A 108 18.30 -10.96 -15.64
N GLY A 109 19.00 -9.86 -15.30
CA GLY A 109 19.24 -8.76 -16.22
C GLY A 109 18.02 -7.86 -16.50
N HIS A 110 16.95 -7.95 -15.71
CA HIS A 110 15.76 -7.09 -15.90
C HIS A 110 16.03 -5.60 -15.59
N THR A 111 17.07 -5.32 -14.80
CA THR A 111 17.42 -3.99 -14.29
C THR A 111 18.79 -4.03 -13.61
N SER A 112 19.37 -2.86 -13.29
CA SER A 112 20.51 -2.77 -12.39
C SER A 112 20.09 -2.78 -10.92
N TYR A 113 21.02 -3.17 -10.04
CA TYR A 113 20.85 -3.04 -8.59
C TYR A 113 20.61 -1.57 -8.19
N ASP A 114 21.39 -0.64 -8.75
CA ASP A 114 21.29 0.79 -8.43
C ASP A 114 19.92 1.35 -8.75
N TYR A 115 19.32 0.97 -9.89
CA TYR A 115 18.00 1.43 -10.24
C TYR A 115 16.92 0.86 -9.31
N LEU A 116 17.00 -0.42 -8.94
CA LEU A 116 16.08 -0.99 -7.94
C LEU A 116 16.20 -0.28 -6.59
N LYS A 117 17.43 -0.08 -6.12
CA LYS A 117 17.70 0.63 -4.87
C LYS A 117 17.06 2.02 -4.86
N GLN A 118 17.20 2.78 -5.96
CA GLN A 118 16.56 4.09 -6.11
C GLN A 118 15.03 3.99 -6.04
N THR A 119 14.42 2.98 -6.67
CA THR A 119 12.96 2.82 -6.67
C THR A 119 12.41 2.40 -5.30
N PHE A 120 13.15 1.59 -4.54
CA PHE A 120 12.81 1.28 -3.15
C PHE A 120 12.93 2.51 -2.24
N ALA A 121 13.96 3.34 -2.44
CA ALA A 121 14.11 4.58 -1.68
C ALA A 121 12.92 5.53 -1.88
N LEU A 122 12.42 5.66 -3.10
CA LEU A 122 11.22 6.47 -3.38
C LEU A 122 9.95 5.92 -2.68
N GLN A 123 9.81 4.60 -2.60
CA GLN A 123 8.68 4.00 -1.87
C GLN A 123 8.80 4.27 -0.37
N ALA A 124 10.01 4.09 0.19
CA ALA A 124 10.30 4.42 1.59
C ALA A 124 10.00 5.89 1.92
N GLU A 125 10.40 6.83 1.07
CA GLU A 125 10.06 8.25 1.20
C GLU A 125 8.54 8.47 1.27
N GLY A 126 7.77 7.80 0.41
CA GLY A 126 6.31 7.85 0.46
C GLY A 126 5.70 7.27 1.75
N LEU A 127 6.29 6.22 2.30
CA LEU A 127 5.85 5.63 3.57
C LEU A 127 6.17 6.54 4.76
N ILE A 128 7.33 7.21 4.76
CA ILE A 128 7.69 8.24 5.75
C ILE A 128 6.70 9.40 5.68
N ASP A 129 6.51 9.98 4.49
CA ASP A 129 5.59 11.11 4.29
C ASP A 129 4.14 10.73 4.62
N GLY A 130 3.81 9.45 4.48
CA GLY A 130 2.54 8.87 4.87
C GLY A 130 2.33 8.71 6.37
N GLY A 131 3.40 8.76 7.16
CA GLY A 131 3.34 8.52 8.60
C GLY A 131 3.13 7.05 8.95
N ALA A 132 3.70 6.13 8.17
CA ALA A 132 3.87 4.75 8.61
C ALA A 132 4.80 4.72 9.84
N ASP A 133 4.51 3.83 10.79
CA ASP A 133 5.28 3.75 12.04
C ASP A 133 6.60 2.98 11.86
N ALA A 134 6.66 2.10 10.86
CA ALA A 134 7.86 1.40 10.37
C ALA A 134 7.62 0.91 8.92
N TYR A 135 8.67 0.52 8.19
CA TYR A 135 8.59 -0.10 6.85
C TYR A 135 9.88 -0.86 6.49
#